data_AF-A0A949T3X5-F1
#
_entry.id   AF-A0A949T3X5-F1
#
_cell.length_a   1.000
_cell.length_b   1.000
_cell.length_c   1.000
_cell.angle_alpha   90.00
_cell.angle_beta   90.00
_cell.angle_gamma   90.00
#
_symmetry.space_group_name_H-M   'P 1'
#
loop_
_entity.id
_entity.type
_entity.pdbx_description
1 polymer ?
#
loop_
_entity_poly.entity_id
_entity_poly.type
_entity_poly.pdbx_seq_one_letter_code
_entity_poly.pdbx_strand_id
1 'polypeptide(L)'
;AHLVNFKGTDSVSALVAAKRWYNSNEMPAFSIPAAEHSTITAWGKENEKFAYENMIDQFAGENKIYSVVSDSYNLWNAVSHIWGEQLKEKVIEKGGRLVIRPDSGEPIEVVCRTLEILADKFGYRVNSKGYKVLPDFIRIIQGDGINSNSIEAILNAIMQAGFSVENVNFGMGGGLLQQINRDTMGWAMKASAICINGEWKAIYKDPITSQAKRSKKGILALTKSENEWQTVRIEELNDKENQLRTIFLNGKLLIDESFEQVRQRAE
;
A
#
# COMPACT_ATOMS: atom_id res chain seq x y z
N ALA A 1 2.55 1.69 -9.99
CA ALA A 1 3.49 1.76 -8.84
C ALA A 1 2.97 0.93 -7.67
N HIS A 2 1.96 1.38 -6.91
CA HIS A 2 1.39 0.60 -5.79
C HIS A 2 1.04 -0.84 -6.16
N LEU A 3 0.36 -1.01 -7.30
CA LEU A 3 -0.04 -2.34 -7.78
C LEU A 3 1.13 -3.27 -8.12
N VAL A 4 2.37 -2.82 -8.21
CA VAL A 4 3.51 -3.73 -8.38
C VAL A 4 3.65 -4.64 -7.15
N ASN A 5 3.40 -4.10 -5.96
CA ASN A 5 3.63 -4.82 -4.69
C ASN A 5 2.32 -5.32 -4.05
N PHE A 6 1.18 -4.72 -4.37
CA PHE A 6 -0.10 -5.02 -3.72
C PHE A 6 -1.23 -5.24 -4.72
N LYS A 7 -2.28 -5.97 -4.31
CA LYS A 7 -3.46 -6.27 -5.12
C LYS A 7 -4.75 -5.54 -4.66
N GLY A 8 -4.66 -4.65 -3.68
CA GLY A 8 -5.81 -3.85 -3.20
C GLY A 8 -5.75 -2.40 -3.70
N THR A 9 -6.80 -1.90 -4.36
CA THR A 9 -6.90 -0.48 -4.73
C THR A 9 -8.33 -0.02 -5.01
N ASP A 10 -8.66 1.19 -4.55
CA ASP A 10 -9.87 1.93 -4.95
C ASP A 10 -9.58 2.93 -6.08
N SER A 11 -8.30 3.06 -6.49
CA SER A 11 -7.88 3.92 -7.60
C SER A 11 -8.06 3.19 -8.93
N VAL A 12 -9.28 3.23 -9.48
CA VAL A 12 -9.65 2.54 -10.74
C VAL A 12 -8.72 2.88 -11.91
N SER A 13 -8.18 4.10 -11.95
CA SER A 13 -7.21 4.53 -12.96
C SER A 13 -5.96 3.64 -13.03
N ALA A 14 -5.57 3.00 -11.93
CA ALA A 14 -4.43 2.08 -11.90
C ALA A 14 -4.70 0.80 -12.71
N LEU A 15 -5.94 0.32 -12.76
CA LEU A 15 -6.33 -0.84 -13.57
C LEU A 15 -6.26 -0.50 -15.07
N VAL A 16 -6.79 0.68 -15.42
CA VAL A 16 -6.73 1.21 -16.79
C VAL A 16 -5.27 1.38 -17.23
N ALA A 17 -4.42 1.89 -16.35
CA ALA A 17 -3.00 2.08 -16.61
C ALA A 17 -2.27 0.75 -16.87
N ALA A 18 -2.47 -0.25 -16.01
CA ALA A 18 -1.87 -1.58 -16.16
C ALA A 18 -2.30 -2.24 -17.48
N LYS A 19 -3.57 -2.11 -17.86
CA LYS A 19 -4.06 -2.65 -19.13
C LYS A 19 -3.49 -1.90 -20.35
N ARG A 20 -3.54 -0.57 -20.31
CA ARG A 20 -3.23 0.28 -21.48
C ARG A 20 -1.74 0.36 -21.80
N TRP A 21 -0.89 0.41 -20.78
CA TRP A 21 0.55 0.68 -20.96
C TRP A 21 1.46 -0.50 -20.62
N TYR A 22 0.92 -1.54 -19.98
CA TYR A 22 1.68 -2.72 -19.60
C TYR A 22 0.97 -4.02 -20.02
N ASN A 23 0.05 -3.95 -20.98
CA ASN A 23 -0.60 -5.12 -21.59
C ASN A 23 -1.07 -6.19 -20.59
N SER A 24 -1.51 -5.79 -19.40
CA SER A 24 -1.89 -6.74 -18.35
C SER A 24 -3.02 -7.65 -18.87
N ASN A 25 -2.82 -8.96 -18.77
CA ASN A 25 -3.77 -9.95 -19.27
C ASN A 25 -4.68 -10.50 -18.17
N GLU A 26 -4.37 -10.19 -16.93
CA GLU A 26 -5.12 -10.60 -15.74
C GLU A 26 -5.77 -9.39 -15.06
N MET A 27 -6.66 -9.63 -14.10
CA MET A 27 -7.17 -8.57 -13.24
C MET A 27 -6.06 -8.14 -12.27
N PRO A 28 -5.52 -6.90 -12.37
CA PRO A 28 -4.32 -6.56 -11.63
C PRO A 28 -4.62 -6.32 -10.15
N ALA A 29 -5.81 -5.87 -9.78
CA ALA A 29 -6.16 -5.60 -8.40
C ALA A 29 -7.68 -5.65 -8.15
N PHE A 30 -8.04 -5.65 -6.87
CA PHE A 30 -9.38 -5.84 -6.36
C PHE A 30 -9.70 -4.76 -5.31
N SER A 31 -11.00 -4.62 -5.03
CA SER A 31 -11.54 -3.84 -3.92
C SER A 31 -12.74 -4.59 -3.33
N ILE A 32 -13.30 -4.07 -2.25
CA ILE A 32 -14.48 -4.61 -1.56
C ILE A 32 -15.52 -3.50 -1.40
N PRO A 33 -16.82 -3.82 -1.22
CA PRO A 33 -17.80 -2.84 -0.81
C PRO A 33 -17.37 -2.13 0.49
N ALA A 34 -17.39 -0.81 0.48
CA ALA A 34 -17.01 0.01 1.62
C ALA A 34 -17.96 1.20 1.77
N ALA A 35 -18.36 1.50 3.01
CA ALA A 35 -19.08 2.73 3.32
C ALA A 35 -18.12 3.94 3.37
N GLU A 36 -18.67 5.11 3.07
CA GLU A 36 -18.08 6.41 3.38
C GLU A 36 -19.02 7.20 4.30
N HIS A 37 -18.54 8.30 4.88
CA HIS A 37 -19.33 9.07 5.85
C HIS A 37 -20.68 9.53 5.29
N SER A 38 -20.79 9.86 4.00
CA SER A 38 -22.07 10.28 3.41
C SER A 38 -23.13 9.18 3.51
N THR A 39 -22.75 7.93 3.23
CA THR A 39 -23.65 6.76 3.25
C THR A 39 -24.14 6.41 4.66
N ILE A 40 -23.37 6.76 5.69
CA ILE A 40 -23.74 6.58 7.10
C ILE A 40 -24.57 7.77 7.59
N THR A 41 -24.06 8.98 7.40
CA THR A 41 -24.65 10.21 7.95
C THR A 41 -25.96 10.62 7.27
N ALA A 42 -26.23 10.14 6.05
CA ALA A 42 -27.51 10.35 5.36
C ALA A 42 -28.72 9.76 6.12
N TRP A 43 -28.51 8.81 7.03
CA TRP A 43 -29.57 8.26 7.89
C TRP A 43 -29.88 9.16 9.08
N GLY A 44 -29.02 10.13 9.38
CA GLY A 44 -29.08 10.95 10.59
C GLY A 44 -28.46 10.24 11.80
N LYS A 45 -27.96 11.04 12.75
CA LYS A 45 -27.18 10.56 13.89
C LYS A 45 -27.89 9.50 14.74
N GLU A 46 -29.17 9.72 15.03
CA GLU A 46 -29.98 8.79 15.82
C GLU A 46 -30.19 7.42 15.14
N ASN A 47 -29.93 7.33 13.83
CA ASN A 47 -30.12 6.13 13.03
C ASN A 47 -28.80 5.51 12.54
N GLU A 48 -27.65 5.87 13.14
CA GLU A 48 -26.34 5.30 12.78
C GLU A 48 -26.35 3.76 12.80
N LYS A 49 -27.00 3.17 13.81
CA LYS A 49 -27.20 1.71 13.89
C LYS A 49 -27.92 1.14 12.68
N PHE A 50 -28.94 1.82 12.16
CA PHE A 50 -29.69 1.35 10.99
C PHE A 50 -28.88 1.48 9.69
N ALA A 51 -28.01 2.49 9.59
CA ALA A 51 -27.07 2.60 8.48
C ALA A 51 -26.07 1.42 8.47
N TYR A 52 -25.52 1.07 9.64
CA TYR A 52 -24.65 -0.09 9.82
C TYR A 52 -25.37 -1.41 9.55
N GLU A 53 -26.61 -1.54 10.04
CA GLU A 53 -27.46 -2.69 9.79
C GLU A 53 -27.71 -2.90 8.29
N ASN A 54 -27.99 -1.83 7.55
CA ASN A 54 -28.15 -1.88 6.09
C ASN A 54 -26.87 -2.34 5.39
N MET A 55 -25.68 -1.95 5.86
CA MET A 55 -24.42 -2.48 5.30
C MET A 55 -24.28 -3.99 5.48
N ILE A 56 -24.71 -4.53 6.63
CA ILE A 56 -24.77 -5.98 6.85
C ILE A 56 -25.73 -6.61 5.84
N ASP A 57 -26.96 -6.08 5.73
CA ASP A 57 -27.99 -6.67 4.89
C ASP A 57 -27.63 -6.69 3.40
N GLN A 58 -26.91 -5.68 2.91
CA GLN A 58 -26.50 -5.60 1.50
C GLN A 58 -25.25 -6.42 1.19
N PHE A 59 -24.25 -6.43 2.09
CA PHE A 59 -22.89 -6.86 1.73
C PHE A 59 -22.34 -8.03 2.56
N ALA A 60 -22.94 -8.37 3.70
CA ALA A 60 -22.55 -9.56 4.44
C ALA A 60 -22.99 -10.86 3.73
N GLY A 61 -22.40 -11.98 4.15
CA GLY A 61 -22.64 -13.29 3.56
C GLY A 61 -21.38 -14.13 3.44
N GLU A 62 -21.57 -15.42 3.17
CA GLU A 62 -20.47 -16.38 3.04
C GLU A 62 -19.40 -15.90 2.03
N ASN A 63 -18.13 -15.96 2.45
CA ASN A 63 -16.96 -15.50 1.68
C ASN A 63 -16.98 -14.03 1.22
N LYS A 64 -17.87 -13.19 1.75
CA LYS A 64 -17.89 -11.74 1.48
C LYS A 64 -17.10 -10.95 2.51
N ILE A 65 -16.58 -9.80 2.08
CA ILE A 65 -15.86 -8.85 2.93
C ILE A 65 -16.44 -7.47 2.64
N TYR A 66 -16.68 -6.68 3.68
CA TYR A 66 -17.15 -5.30 3.55
C TYR A 66 -16.58 -4.42 4.64
N SER A 67 -16.32 -3.15 4.31
CA SER A 67 -15.75 -2.17 5.23
C SER A 67 -16.79 -1.14 5.63
N VAL A 68 -16.83 -0.76 6.91
CA VAL A 68 -17.75 0.26 7.40
C VAL A 68 -17.01 1.32 8.21
N VAL A 69 -17.02 2.56 7.72
CA VAL A 69 -16.52 3.72 8.48
C VAL A 69 -17.35 3.88 9.74
N SER A 70 -16.69 3.83 10.91
CA SER A 70 -17.36 3.63 12.20
C SER A 70 -17.16 4.77 13.18
N ASP A 71 -16.65 5.91 12.73
CA ASP A 71 -16.34 7.09 13.55
C ASP A 71 -17.07 8.36 13.10
N SER A 72 -18.20 8.21 12.39
CA SER A 72 -19.01 9.36 11.94
C SER A 72 -19.46 10.26 13.09
N TYR A 73 -19.66 9.70 14.30
CA TYR A 73 -20.00 10.47 15.50
C TYR A 73 -19.16 10.11 16.73
N ASN A 74 -19.05 8.83 17.05
CA ASN A 74 -18.28 8.35 18.20
C ASN A 74 -17.84 6.89 17.97
N LEU A 75 -16.57 6.72 17.60
CA LEU A 75 -15.98 5.40 17.35
C LEU A 75 -16.18 4.44 18.51
N TRP A 76 -15.97 4.90 19.75
CA TRP A 76 -16.06 4.05 20.93
C TRP A 76 -17.48 3.52 21.14
N ASN A 77 -18.49 4.37 20.97
CA ASN A 77 -19.88 3.94 21.02
C ASN A 77 -20.20 2.95 19.88
N ALA A 78 -19.73 3.24 18.66
CA ALA A 78 -19.96 2.38 17.51
C ALA A 78 -19.37 0.97 17.72
N VAL A 79 -18.12 0.86 18.16
CA VAL A 79 -17.48 -0.46 18.34
C VAL A 79 -17.95 -1.21 19.59
N SER A 80 -18.26 -0.51 20.68
CA SER A 80 -18.65 -1.16 21.94
C SER A 80 -20.14 -1.50 22.01
N HIS A 81 -21.02 -0.59 21.61
CA HIS A 81 -22.46 -0.72 21.80
C HIS A 81 -23.19 -1.07 20.50
N ILE A 82 -22.84 -0.45 19.38
CA ILE A 82 -23.56 -0.74 18.13
C ILE A 82 -23.09 -2.09 17.57
N TRP A 83 -21.82 -2.20 17.21
CA TRP A 83 -21.25 -3.45 16.70
C TRP A 83 -21.13 -4.52 17.78
N GLY A 84 -20.61 -4.16 18.96
CA GLY A 84 -20.33 -5.10 20.05
C GLY A 84 -21.55 -5.61 20.82
N GLU A 85 -22.72 -4.98 20.67
CA GLU A 85 -23.96 -5.40 21.36
C GLU A 85 -25.14 -5.44 20.39
N GLN A 86 -25.62 -4.31 19.88
CA GLN A 86 -26.87 -4.20 19.14
C GLN A 86 -26.89 -4.96 17.80
N LEU A 87 -25.75 -5.07 17.12
CA LEU A 87 -25.60 -5.75 15.82
C LEU A 87 -24.73 -7.00 15.91
N LYS A 88 -24.23 -7.35 17.09
CA LYS A 88 -23.27 -8.45 17.29
C LYS A 88 -23.79 -9.78 16.76
N GLU A 89 -25.00 -10.15 17.17
CA GLU A 89 -25.62 -11.41 16.74
C GLU A 89 -25.82 -11.43 15.22
N LYS A 90 -26.33 -10.33 14.65
CA LYS A 90 -26.56 -10.21 13.20
C LYS A 90 -25.27 -10.34 12.39
N VAL A 91 -24.16 -9.74 12.84
CA VAL A 91 -22.84 -9.89 12.20
C VAL A 91 -22.38 -11.34 12.20
N ILE A 92 -22.55 -12.04 13.34
CA ILE A 92 -22.16 -13.45 13.48
C ILE A 92 -23.04 -14.35 12.59
N GLU A 93 -24.36 -14.15 12.62
CA GLU A 93 -25.33 -14.99 11.90
C GLU A 93 -25.29 -14.80 10.39
N LYS A 94 -25.12 -13.55 9.91
CA LYS A 94 -25.02 -13.29 8.47
C LYS A 94 -23.73 -13.80 7.85
N GLY A 95 -22.66 -13.91 8.64
CA GLY A 95 -21.36 -14.37 8.19
C GLY A 95 -20.67 -13.40 7.21
N GLY A 96 -19.52 -13.84 6.69
CA GLY A 96 -18.59 -12.97 5.98
C GLY A 96 -17.64 -12.26 6.94
N ARG A 97 -16.99 -11.19 6.47
CA ARG A 97 -16.02 -10.42 7.25
C ARG A 97 -16.37 -8.93 7.24
N LEU A 98 -16.75 -8.43 8.41
CA LEU A 98 -16.83 -7.00 8.70
C LEU A 98 -15.43 -6.44 8.94
N VAL A 99 -15.11 -5.35 8.25
CA VAL A 99 -13.91 -4.56 8.49
C VAL A 99 -14.31 -3.21 9.08
N ILE A 100 -14.03 -3.01 10.37
CA ILE A 100 -14.24 -1.74 11.06
C ILE A 100 -13.21 -0.74 10.57
N ARG A 101 -13.65 0.43 10.14
CA ARG A 101 -12.77 1.52 9.67
C ARG A 101 -12.88 2.75 10.54
N PRO A 102 -11.93 2.99 11.46
CA PRO A 102 -11.67 4.31 12.01
C PRO A 102 -11.05 5.22 10.94
N ASP A 103 -11.39 6.50 10.94
CA ASP A 103 -10.97 7.50 9.95
C ASP A 103 -10.59 8.86 10.58
N SER A 104 -10.34 8.86 11.90
CA SER A 104 -9.95 10.04 12.68
C SER A 104 -9.28 9.64 13.99
N GLY A 105 -8.55 10.59 14.59
CA GLY A 105 -7.83 10.40 15.85
C GLY A 105 -6.36 10.02 15.66
N GLU A 106 -5.65 9.80 16.76
CA GLU A 106 -4.24 9.37 16.70
C GLU A 106 -4.20 7.87 16.32
N PRO A 107 -3.54 7.48 15.20
CA PRO A 107 -3.64 6.12 14.68
C PRO A 107 -3.23 4.99 15.65
N ILE A 108 -2.20 5.20 16.49
CA ILE A 108 -1.75 4.17 17.41
C ILE A 108 -2.79 3.93 18.51
N GLU A 109 -3.26 4.99 19.17
CA GLU A 109 -4.31 4.93 20.19
C GLU A 109 -5.57 4.30 19.61
N VAL A 110 -5.99 4.79 18.44
CA VAL A 110 -7.23 4.37 17.79
C VAL A 110 -7.22 2.87 17.49
N VAL A 111 -6.19 2.40 16.81
CA VAL A 111 -6.08 0.98 16.44
C VAL A 111 -5.98 0.08 17.66
N CYS A 112 -5.14 0.42 18.64
CA CYS A 112 -4.94 -0.43 19.83
C CYS A 112 -6.23 -0.50 20.67
N ARG A 113 -6.89 0.63 20.91
CA ARG A 113 -8.12 0.66 21.69
C ARG A 113 -9.28 -0.02 20.98
N THR A 114 -9.38 0.10 19.65
CA THR A 114 -10.37 -0.67 18.88
C THR A 114 -10.11 -2.17 19.00
N LEU A 115 -8.86 -2.63 18.90
CA LEU A 115 -8.51 -4.06 19.09
C LEU A 115 -8.95 -4.58 20.45
N GLU A 116 -8.69 -3.82 21.52
CA GLU A 116 -9.08 -4.18 22.89
C GLU A 116 -10.60 -4.30 23.05
N ILE A 117 -11.35 -3.31 22.58
CA ILE A 117 -12.82 -3.32 22.67
C ILE A 117 -13.40 -4.48 21.86
N LEU A 118 -12.90 -4.71 20.64
CA LEU A 118 -13.37 -5.83 19.82
C LEU A 118 -13.02 -7.18 20.44
N ALA A 119 -11.85 -7.31 21.07
CA ALA A 119 -11.46 -8.53 21.78
C ALA A 119 -12.33 -8.79 23.02
N ASP A 120 -12.72 -7.75 23.75
CA ASP A 120 -13.67 -7.84 24.87
C ASP A 120 -15.07 -8.26 24.38
N LYS A 121 -15.57 -7.60 23.33
CA LYS A 121 -16.93 -7.83 22.83
C LYS A 121 -17.09 -9.12 22.04
N PHE A 122 -16.12 -9.51 21.22
CA PHE A 122 -16.21 -10.65 20.31
C PHE A 122 -15.33 -11.84 20.72
N GLY A 123 -14.48 -11.67 21.73
CA GLY A 123 -13.48 -12.67 22.11
C GLY A 123 -12.26 -12.65 21.19
N TYR A 124 -11.34 -13.58 21.42
CA TYR A 124 -10.14 -13.78 20.61
C TYR A 124 -9.59 -15.19 20.79
N ARG A 125 -8.73 -15.62 19.86
CA ARG A 125 -7.82 -16.76 20.03
C ARG A 125 -6.40 -16.28 20.17
N VAL A 126 -5.49 -17.12 20.66
CA VAL A 126 -4.04 -16.85 20.64
C VAL A 126 -3.41 -17.72 19.55
N ASN A 127 -2.63 -17.12 18.65
CA ASN A 127 -1.93 -17.85 17.59
C ASN A 127 -0.64 -18.51 18.09
N SER A 128 0.02 -19.30 17.24
CA SER A 128 1.26 -20.03 17.58
C SER A 128 2.45 -19.14 17.97
N LYS A 129 2.37 -17.82 17.70
CA LYS A 129 3.37 -16.83 18.08
C LYS A 129 3.03 -16.10 19.39
N GLY A 130 1.93 -16.48 20.06
CA GLY A 130 1.53 -15.90 21.35
C GLY A 130 0.70 -14.61 21.24
N TYR A 131 0.21 -14.25 20.05
CA TYR A 131 -0.54 -13.01 19.84
C TYR A 131 -2.05 -13.25 19.73
N LYS A 132 -2.84 -12.30 20.25
CA LYS A 132 -4.31 -12.29 20.16
C LYS A 132 -4.78 -12.05 18.72
N VAL A 133 -5.67 -12.89 18.24
CA VAL A 133 -6.32 -12.80 16.91
C VAL A 133 -7.83 -12.76 17.11
N LEU A 134 -8.47 -11.73 16.56
CA LEU A 134 -9.92 -11.59 16.57
C LEU A 134 -10.60 -12.72 15.77
N PRO A 135 -11.87 -13.04 16.05
CA PRO A 135 -12.63 -13.98 15.24
C PRO A 135 -12.58 -13.61 13.75
N ASP A 136 -12.56 -14.61 12.86
CA ASP A 136 -12.23 -14.39 11.45
C ASP A 136 -13.23 -13.53 10.67
N PHE A 137 -14.42 -13.31 11.23
CA PHE A 137 -15.47 -12.45 10.69
C PHE A 137 -15.31 -10.96 11.04
N ILE A 138 -14.31 -10.57 11.84
CA ILE A 138 -14.11 -9.15 12.21
C ILE A 138 -12.63 -8.73 12.12
N ARG A 139 -12.37 -7.62 11.43
CA ARG A 139 -11.04 -7.02 11.25
C ARG A 139 -11.11 -5.50 11.32
N ILE A 140 -9.95 -4.85 11.33
CA ILE A 140 -9.82 -3.40 11.30
C ILE A 140 -9.10 -2.98 10.02
N ILE A 141 -9.47 -1.83 9.45
CA ILE A 141 -8.64 -1.10 8.49
C ILE A 141 -8.43 0.33 8.98
N GLN A 142 -7.18 0.73 9.16
CA GLN A 142 -6.83 2.13 9.46
C GLN A 142 -6.51 2.85 8.15
N GLY A 143 -7.31 3.84 7.78
CA GLY A 143 -7.14 4.64 6.56
C GLY A 143 -6.56 6.03 6.79
N ASP A 144 -6.80 6.59 7.97
CA ASP A 144 -6.37 7.95 8.32
C ASP A 144 -4.95 7.99 8.90
N GLY A 145 -4.22 9.05 8.60
CA GLY A 145 -2.85 9.28 9.13
C GLY A 145 -1.77 8.29 8.66
N ILE A 146 -2.05 7.47 7.64
CA ILE A 146 -1.10 6.44 7.20
C ILE A 146 -0.02 7.00 6.26
N ASN A 147 1.23 6.72 6.61
CA ASN A 147 2.42 6.98 5.83
C ASN A 147 3.52 5.93 6.12
N SER A 148 4.68 6.03 5.45
CA SER A 148 5.77 5.06 5.60
C SER A 148 6.28 4.93 7.04
N ASN A 149 6.20 6.01 7.83
CA ASN A 149 6.70 6.03 9.20
C ASN A 149 5.62 5.56 10.18
N SER A 150 4.34 5.92 9.96
CA SER A 150 3.26 5.55 10.88
C SER A 150 2.92 4.07 10.83
N ILE A 151 3.05 3.39 9.67
CA ILE A 151 2.79 1.95 9.58
C ILE A 151 3.68 1.16 10.55
N GLU A 152 4.99 1.43 10.57
CA GLU A 152 5.92 0.73 11.47
C GLU A 152 5.57 0.97 12.94
N ALA A 153 5.28 2.22 13.30
CA ALA A 153 4.92 2.58 14.67
C ALA A 153 3.62 1.88 15.12
N ILE A 154 2.59 1.83 14.27
CA ILE A 154 1.32 1.16 14.56
C ILE A 154 1.53 -0.36 14.69
N LEU A 155 2.28 -0.99 13.79
CA LEU A 155 2.56 -2.43 13.85
C LEU A 155 3.29 -2.81 15.15
N ASN A 156 4.29 -2.01 15.54
CA ASN A 156 5.01 -2.20 16.80
C ASN A 156 4.08 -2.06 18.01
N ALA A 157 3.20 -1.05 18.02
CA ALA A 157 2.24 -0.86 19.11
C ALA A 157 1.23 -2.01 19.22
N ILE A 158 0.70 -2.51 18.08
CA ILE A 158 -0.18 -3.69 18.04
C ILE A 158 0.51 -4.89 18.69
N MET A 159 1.76 -5.15 18.32
CA MET A 159 2.55 -6.26 18.87
C MET A 159 2.84 -6.07 20.37
N GLN A 160 3.16 -4.86 20.81
CA GLN A 160 3.39 -4.55 22.23
C GLN A 160 2.11 -4.71 23.07
N ALA A 161 0.95 -4.40 22.51
CA ALA A 161 -0.36 -4.66 23.12
C ALA A 161 -0.76 -6.16 23.12
N GLY A 162 0.08 -7.04 22.58
CA GLY A 162 -0.13 -8.49 22.55
C GLY A 162 -1.10 -8.95 21.45
N PHE A 163 -1.37 -8.13 20.44
CA PHE A 163 -2.23 -8.46 19.31
C PHE A 163 -1.43 -8.85 18.07
N SER A 164 -2.04 -9.69 17.23
CA SER A 164 -1.48 -10.06 15.93
C SER A 164 -1.75 -8.94 14.92
N VAL A 165 -0.76 -8.65 14.09
CA VAL A 165 -0.90 -7.69 12.97
C VAL A 165 -1.88 -8.21 11.89
N GLU A 166 -2.20 -9.51 11.91
CA GLU A 166 -3.23 -10.12 11.05
C GLU A 166 -4.65 -9.55 11.28
N ASN A 167 -4.85 -8.81 12.38
CA ASN A 167 -6.12 -8.16 12.69
C ASN A 167 -6.34 -6.87 11.88
N VAL A 168 -5.29 -6.28 11.31
CA VAL A 168 -5.29 -4.90 10.81
C VAL A 168 -4.81 -4.83 9.36
N ASN A 169 -5.54 -4.07 8.55
CA ASN A 169 -5.13 -3.63 7.22
C ASN A 169 -4.91 -2.11 7.22
N PHE A 170 -4.23 -1.59 6.20
CA PHE A 170 -3.98 -0.15 6.06
C PHE A 170 -4.48 0.38 4.72
N GLY A 171 -5.22 1.48 4.78
CA GLY A 171 -5.50 2.35 3.62
C GLY A 171 -4.53 3.53 3.63
N MET A 172 -3.96 3.88 2.48
CA MET A 172 -2.99 4.98 2.39
C MET A 172 -3.26 5.79 1.13
N GLY A 173 -3.79 7.00 1.31
CA GLY A 173 -4.11 7.92 0.22
C GLY A 173 -2.94 8.84 -0.12
N GLY A 174 -2.99 10.09 0.39
CA GLY A 174 -2.01 11.13 0.10
C GLY A 174 -0.56 10.72 0.44
N GLY A 175 -0.36 10.03 1.55
CA GLY A 175 0.96 9.50 1.93
C GLY A 175 1.60 8.61 0.86
N LEU A 176 0.79 7.84 0.14
CA LEU A 176 1.27 6.86 -0.84
C LEU A 176 1.54 7.48 -2.20
N LEU A 177 0.67 8.40 -2.64
CA LEU A 177 0.64 8.86 -4.03
C LEU A 177 0.96 10.35 -4.22
N GLN A 178 0.97 11.15 -3.16
CA GLN A 178 1.09 12.61 -3.26
C GLN A 178 2.18 13.23 -2.36
N GLN A 179 2.49 12.63 -1.21
CA GLN A 179 3.52 13.10 -0.28
C GLN A 179 4.91 12.55 -0.61
N ILE A 180 5.15 12.27 -1.88
CA ILE A 180 6.43 11.84 -2.45
C ILE A 180 6.87 12.87 -3.48
N ASN A 181 8.17 13.12 -3.57
CA ASN A 181 8.72 14.02 -4.57
C ASN A 181 9.98 13.42 -5.23
N ARG A 182 10.50 14.10 -6.26
CA ARG A 182 11.68 13.65 -7.01
C ARG A 182 12.89 13.39 -6.10
N ASP A 183 13.06 14.22 -5.07
CA ASP A 183 14.20 14.16 -4.16
C ASP A 183 14.07 13.05 -3.10
N THR A 184 12.86 12.53 -2.84
CA THR A 184 12.63 11.41 -1.90
C THR A 184 13.56 10.22 -2.14
N MET A 185 13.82 9.89 -3.41
CA MET A 185 14.75 8.82 -3.81
C MET A 185 15.97 9.36 -4.58
N GLY A 186 16.17 10.69 -4.59
CA GLY A 186 17.30 11.33 -5.28
C GLY A 186 17.30 11.17 -6.81
N TRP A 187 16.14 11.04 -7.47
CA TRP A 187 16.07 10.84 -8.92
C TRP A 187 16.67 12.02 -9.69
N ALA A 188 17.59 11.71 -10.60
CA ALA A 188 18.30 12.72 -11.37
C ALA A 188 18.70 12.23 -12.75
N MET A 189 18.58 13.11 -13.76
CA MET A 189 19.16 12.91 -15.09
C MET A 189 20.37 13.83 -15.26
N LYS A 190 21.49 13.29 -15.77
CA LYS A 190 22.73 14.02 -16.04
C LYS A 190 23.38 13.45 -17.30
N ALA A 191 23.92 14.31 -18.15
CA ALA A 191 24.79 13.88 -19.23
C ALA A 191 26.13 13.41 -18.63
N SER A 192 26.61 12.25 -19.06
CA SER A 192 27.86 11.65 -18.58
C SER A 192 28.94 11.51 -19.67
N ALA A 193 28.56 11.59 -20.95
CA ALA A 193 29.48 11.61 -22.09
C ALA A 193 28.93 12.45 -23.25
N ILE A 194 29.81 12.94 -24.11
CA ILE A 194 29.49 13.65 -25.36
C ILE A 194 30.44 13.20 -26.48
N CYS A 195 29.93 13.05 -27.69
CA CYS A 195 30.75 12.77 -28.87
C CYS A 195 31.04 14.09 -29.62
N ILE A 196 32.32 14.45 -29.77
CA ILE A 196 32.77 15.66 -30.46
C ILE A 196 33.76 15.21 -31.54
N ASN A 197 33.48 15.51 -32.80
CA ASN A 197 34.32 15.12 -33.95
C ASN A 197 34.62 13.61 -34.00
N GLY A 198 33.66 12.76 -33.61
CA GLY A 198 33.83 11.30 -33.57
C GLY A 198 34.49 10.76 -32.30
N GLU A 199 34.94 11.63 -31.39
CA GLU A 199 35.57 11.22 -30.14
C GLU A 199 34.63 11.37 -28.94
N TRP A 200 34.45 10.29 -28.18
CA TRP A 200 33.70 10.31 -26.93
C TRP A 200 34.52 10.91 -25.80
N LYS A 201 33.96 11.92 -25.12
CA LYS A 201 34.55 12.58 -23.96
C LYS A 201 33.64 12.41 -22.75
N ALA A 202 34.22 11.98 -21.63
CA ALA A 202 33.51 11.89 -20.36
C ALA A 202 33.26 13.29 -19.79
N ILE A 203 32.02 13.56 -19.36
CA ILE A 203 31.62 14.83 -18.73
C ILE A 203 30.95 14.52 -17.39
N TYR A 204 31.06 15.44 -16.43
CA TYR A 204 30.43 15.32 -15.13
C TYR A 204 30.36 16.67 -14.43
N LYS A 205 29.53 16.74 -13.38
CA LYS A 205 29.56 17.85 -12.42
C LYS A 205 30.10 17.36 -11.08
N ASP A 206 30.80 18.24 -10.39
CA ASP A 206 31.36 17.98 -9.05
C ASP A 206 31.38 19.27 -8.23
N PRO A 207 30.21 19.73 -7.75
CA PRO A 207 30.13 21.00 -7.05
C PRO A 207 30.79 20.91 -5.67
N ILE A 208 31.75 21.80 -5.40
CA ILE A 208 32.50 21.86 -4.13
C ILE A 208 31.57 21.98 -2.91
N THR A 209 30.43 22.66 -3.07
CA THR A 209 29.44 22.88 -2.02
C THR A 209 28.52 21.68 -1.73
N SER A 210 28.60 20.59 -2.51
CA SER A 210 27.77 19.40 -2.29
C SER A 210 28.32 18.16 -3.00
N GLN A 211 29.12 17.35 -2.29
CA GLN A 211 29.65 16.09 -2.83
C GLN A 211 28.53 15.10 -3.24
N ALA A 212 27.38 15.13 -2.56
CA ALA A 212 26.21 14.32 -2.92
C ALA A 212 25.66 14.63 -4.33
N LYS A 213 25.98 15.80 -4.91
CA LYS A 213 25.57 16.20 -6.26
C LYS A 213 26.61 15.87 -7.33
N ARG A 214 27.69 15.15 -6.99
CA ARG A 214 28.68 14.64 -7.95
C ARG A 214 28.02 13.61 -8.87
N SER A 215 28.19 13.76 -10.19
CA SER A 215 27.65 12.81 -11.17
C SER A 215 28.70 11.81 -11.64
N LYS A 216 28.24 10.64 -12.11
CA LYS A 216 29.08 9.68 -12.83
C LYS A 216 29.55 10.27 -14.17
N LYS A 217 30.61 9.69 -14.74
CA LYS A 217 31.29 10.16 -15.96
C LYS A 217 31.49 8.99 -16.94
N GLY A 218 31.48 9.27 -18.23
CA GLY A 218 31.66 8.29 -19.30
C GLY A 218 30.36 7.63 -19.78
N ILE A 219 30.50 6.73 -20.75
CA ILE A 219 29.42 5.81 -21.15
C ILE A 219 29.33 4.76 -20.05
N LEU A 220 28.12 4.48 -19.57
CA LEU A 220 27.91 3.65 -18.38
C LEU A 220 27.31 2.29 -18.73
N ALA A 221 27.64 1.29 -17.92
CA ALA A 221 27.01 -0.03 -17.90
C ALA A 221 26.59 -0.37 -16.46
N LEU A 222 25.63 -1.28 -16.34
CA LEU A 222 25.20 -1.81 -15.05
C LEU A 222 25.58 -3.29 -15.01
N THR A 223 26.28 -3.71 -13.97
CA THR A 223 26.63 -5.12 -13.76
C THR A 223 25.97 -5.61 -12.47
N LYS A 224 25.67 -6.90 -12.41
CA LYS A 224 25.19 -7.58 -11.22
C LYS A 224 26.13 -8.73 -10.91
N SER A 225 26.62 -8.81 -9.68
CA SER A 225 27.40 -9.93 -9.17
C SER A 225 26.74 -10.42 -7.89
N GLU A 226 26.33 -11.69 -7.85
CA GLU A 226 25.49 -12.23 -6.78
C GLU A 226 24.24 -11.35 -6.57
N ASN A 227 24.17 -10.62 -5.44
CA ASN A 227 23.08 -9.70 -5.09
C ASN A 227 23.49 -8.22 -5.10
N GLU A 228 24.69 -7.90 -5.55
CA GLU A 228 25.20 -6.53 -5.60
C GLU A 228 25.10 -5.95 -7.00
N TRP A 229 24.60 -4.70 -7.06
CA TRP A 229 24.50 -3.93 -8.28
C TRP A 229 25.63 -2.90 -8.35
N GLN A 230 26.36 -2.88 -9.46
CA GLN A 230 27.46 -1.95 -9.67
C GLN A 230 27.33 -1.25 -11.01
N THR A 231 27.26 0.09 -10.98
CA THR A 231 27.44 0.91 -12.20
C THR A 231 28.92 1.10 -12.48
N VAL A 232 29.35 0.68 -13.67
CA VAL A 232 30.73 0.81 -14.16
C VAL A 232 30.75 1.66 -15.44
N ARG A 233 31.94 2.09 -15.86
CA ARG A 233 32.09 2.65 -17.22
C ARG A 233 32.12 1.51 -18.24
N ILE A 234 31.69 1.77 -19.47
CA ILE A 234 31.63 0.74 -20.51
C ILE A 234 33.03 0.17 -20.81
N GLU A 235 34.07 1.00 -20.70
CA GLU A 235 35.47 0.56 -20.83
C GLU A 235 35.95 -0.35 -19.68
N GLU A 236 35.25 -0.36 -18.54
CA GLU A 236 35.54 -1.19 -17.36
C GLU A 236 34.64 -2.42 -17.30
N LEU A 237 33.75 -2.61 -18.28
CA LEU A 237 32.82 -3.73 -18.30
C LEU A 237 33.56 -5.07 -18.41
N ASN A 238 34.67 -5.11 -19.17
CA ASN A 238 35.44 -6.31 -19.47
C ASN A 238 34.50 -7.45 -19.93
N ASP A 239 34.59 -8.62 -19.29
CA ASP A 239 33.77 -9.80 -19.60
C ASP A 239 32.43 -9.84 -18.84
N LYS A 240 32.10 -8.80 -18.05
CA LYS A 240 30.85 -8.76 -17.29
C LYS A 240 29.66 -8.45 -18.21
N GLU A 241 28.52 -9.04 -17.91
CA GLU A 241 27.28 -8.75 -18.64
C GLU A 241 26.73 -7.36 -18.26
N ASN A 242 26.42 -6.55 -19.28
CA ASN A 242 25.68 -5.31 -19.08
C ASN A 242 24.17 -5.60 -18.95
N GLN A 243 23.62 -5.28 -17.79
CA GLN A 243 22.21 -5.47 -17.45
C GLN A 243 21.29 -4.40 -18.05
N LEU A 244 21.84 -3.32 -18.61
CA LEU A 244 21.05 -2.31 -19.32
C LEU A 244 20.63 -2.83 -20.70
N ARG A 245 19.33 -2.81 -20.96
CA ARG A 245 18.74 -3.22 -22.24
C ARG A 245 18.21 -2.00 -23.00
N THR A 246 18.36 -1.99 -24.32
CA THR A 246 17.77 -0.96 -25.17
C THR A 246 16.25 -1.16 -25.23
N ILE A 247 15.49 -0.34 -24.48
CA ILE A 247 14.03 -0.41 -24.46
C ILE A 247 13.42 0.36 -25.63
N PHE A 248 14.04 1.47 -26.05
CA PHE A 248 13.53 2.35 -27.11
C PHE A 248 14.68 2.79 -28.03
N LEU A 249 14.46 2.75 -29.34
CA LEU A 249 15.44 3.16 -30.33
C LEU A 249 14.73 3.79 -31.54
N ASN A 250 15.14 5.01 -31.89
CA ASN A 250 14.69 5.72 -33.11
C ASN A 250 13.16 5.73 -33.31
N GLY A 251 12.40 6.08 -32.27
CA GLY A 251 10.94 6.16 -32.36
C GLY A 251 10.20 4.84 -32.09
N LYS A 252 10.91 3.73 -31.88
CA LYS A 252 10.32 2.41 -31.70
C LYS A 252 10.58 1.85 -30.31
N LEU A 253 9.53 1.36 -29.66
CA LEU A 253 9.63 0.54 -28.46
C LEU A 253 10.08 -0.87 -28.88
N LEU A 254 11.23 -1.32 -28.36
CA LEU A 254 11.82 -2.63 -28.69
C LEU A 254 11.44 -3.71 -27.67
N ILE A 255 11.21 -3.30 -26.42
CA ILE A 255 10.86 -4.19 -25.32
C ILE A 255 9.59 -3.62 -24.68
N ASP A 256 8.49 -4.37 -24.80
CA ASP A 256 7.18 -4.04 -24.23
C ASP A 256 6.81 -5.14 -23.22
N GLU A 257 7.08 -4.89 -21.94
CA GLU A 257 6.92 -5.89 -20.88
C GLU A 257 5.52 -5.83 -20.29
N SER A 258 4.95 -7.01 -20.01
CA SER A 258 3.65 -7.10 -19.36
C SER A 258 3.72 -6.67 -17.88
N PHE A 259 2.59 -6.27 -17.33
CA PHE A 259 2.49 -5.88 -15.93
C PHE A 259 2.86 -7.04 -14.99
N GLU A 260 2.52 -8.27 -15.38
CA GLU A 260 2.85 -9.49 -14.66
C GLU A 260 4.36 -9.76 -14.67
N GLN A 261 5.04 -9.50 -15.79
CA GLN A 261 6.51 -9.59 -15.85
C GLN A 261 7.18 -8.55 -14.95
N VAL A 262 6.62 -7.35 -14.85
CA VAL A 262 7.11 -6.31 -13.93
C VAL A 262 6.92 -6.73 -12.47
N ARG A 263 5.78 -7.34 -12.12
CA ARG A 263 5.52 -7.87 -10.77
C ARG A 263 6.48 -9.00 -10.41
N GLN A 264 6.62 -9.99 -11.29
CA GLN A 264 7.52 -11.13 -11.06
C GLN A 264 8.97 -10.70 -10.82
N ARG A 265 9.41 -9.59 -11.41
CA ARG A 265 10.75 -9.03 -11.17
C ARG A 265 10.89 -8.34 -9.81
N ALA A 266 9.79 -7.88 -9.23
CA ALA A 266 9.77 -7.15 -7.97
C ALA A 266 9.58 -8.05 -6.74
N GLU A 267 9.19 -9.31 -6.95
CA GLU A 267 9.17 -10.38 -5.93
C GLU A 267 10.59 -10.82 -5.54
#